data_AF-A0A4Y8MRA5-F1
#
_entry.id   AF-A0A4Y8MRA5-F1
#
_cell.length_a   1.000
_cell.length_b   1.000
_cell.length_c   1.000
_cell.angle_alpha   90.00
_cell.angle_beta   90.00
_cell.angle_gamma   90.00
#
_symmetry.space_group_name_H-M   'P 1'
#
loop_
_entity.id
_entity.type
_entity.pdbx_description
1 polymer ?
#
loop_
_entity_poly.entity_id
_entity_poly.type
_entity_poly.pdbx_seq_one_letter_code
_entity_poly.pdbx_strand_id
1 'polypeptide(L)'
;MEQLPRSFCWTKMGAESGEQLQLIIRRKEWERSLGNGLFFWGIGQSLGGNADLAMRGGEALKVLFSPMISKAKAIDSTPDETVVWTAYVDTYGEEHPLPEHALVTSRATLPSGRRKESHYALVCRSPISLATTGQLSVDPNSICNFATNKPLGASQVTAIVRNNRDRQATAGKVYPVSFSAELVQPCFIRLSSPRLLSSAEKAMLARAVENGAERTWRDVVTSIRRIATKPRARTPKNFDLFETLC
;
A
#
# COMPACT_ATOMS: atom_id res chain seq x y z
N MET A 1 12.20 6.23 -25.76
CA MET A 1 12.43 5.36 -24.59
C MET A 1 12.05 6.19 -23.37
N GLU A 2 11.05 5.77 -22.59
CA GLU A 2 10.62 6.51 -21.40
C GLU A 2 11.77 6.54 -20.38
N GLN A 3 12.02 7.70 -19.76
CA GLN A 3 13.08 7.87 -18.77
C GLN A 3 12.50 7.89 -17.35
N LEU A 4 13.24 7.34 -16.39
CA LEU A 4 12.85 7.42 -14.98
C LEU A 4 12.76 8.89 -14.50
N PRO A 5 11.71 9.26 -13.76
CA PRO A 5 11.58 10.58 -13.13
C PRO A 5 12.77 10.91 -12.22
N ARG A 6 13.00 12.20 -11.97
CA ARG A 6 14.05 12.65 -11.03
C ARG A 6 13.80 12.15 -9.61
N SER A 7 12.55 12.17 -9.17
CA SER A 7 12.10 11.58 -7.91
C SER A 7 10.83 10.78 -8.16
N PHE A 8 10.69 9.65 -7.49
CA PHE A 8 9.51 8.79 -7.62
C PHE A 8 9.34 7.91 -6.36
N CYS A 9 8.14 7.39 -6.14
CA CYS A 9 7.93 6.28 -5.22
C CYS A 9 8.25 4.98 -5.94
N TRP A 10 9.13 4.16 -5.38
CA TRP A 10 9.39 2.83 -5.90
C TRP A 10 8.83 1.79 -4.94
N THR A 11 8.08 0.83 -5.46
CA THR A 11 7.57 -0.29 -4.67
C THR A 11 7.85 -1.63 -5.35
N LYS A 12 8.36 -2.57 -4.56
CA LYS A 12 8.57 -3.97 -4.93
C LYS A 12 7.37 -4.78 -4.47
N MET A 13 6.65 -5.35 -5.43
CA MET A 13 5.40 -6.09 -5.19
C MET A 13 5.62 -7.61 -5.27
N GLY A 14 4.95 -8.35 -4.39
CA GLY A 14 4.98 -9.81 -4.36
C GLY A 14 3.64 -10.36 -3.91
N ALA A 15 3.56 -11.66 -3.66
CA ALA A 15 2.41 -12.22 -2.97
C ALA A 15 2.31 -11.60 -1.57
N GLU A 16 1.08 -11.28 -1.14
CA GLU A 16 0.81 -10.68 0.16
C GLU A 16 -0.49 -11.24 0.74
N SER A 17 -0.47 -11.54 2.03
CA SER A 17 -1.64 -12.01 2.78
C SER A 17 -2.32 -13.27 2.23
N GLY A 18 -1.55 -14.14 1.56
CA GLY A 18 -2.03 -15.36 0.91
C GLY A 18 -2.58 -15.17 -0.50
N GLU A 19 -2.52 -13.95 -1.04
CA GLU A 19 -2.97 -13.62 -2.40
C GLU A 19 -1.78 -13.60 -3.36
N GLN A 20 -1.91 -14.27 -4.52
CA GLN A 20 -0.89 -14.22 -5.58
C GLN A 20 -0.84 -12.83 -6.22
N LEU A 21 0.35 -12.40 -6.66
CA LEU A 21 0.55 -11.06 -7.22
C LEU A 21 -0.42 -10.73 -8.37
N GLN A 22 -0.72 -11.69 -9.25
CA GLN A 22 -1.65 -11.48 -10.37
C GLN A 22 -3.09 -11.22 -9.89
N LEU A 23 -3.52 -11.89 -8.82
CA LEU A 23 -4.83 -11.68 -8.21
C LEU A 23 -4.88 -10.32 -7.49
N ILE A 24 -3.80 -9.92 -6.81
CA ILE A 24 -3.66 -8.57 -6.24
C ILE A 24 -3.82 -7.51 -7.33
N ILE A 25 -3.08 -7.64 -8.44
CA ILE A 25 -3.17 -6.68 -9.57
C ILE A 25 -4.57 -6.65 -10.15
N ARG A 26 -5.21 -7.80 -10.39
CA ARG A 26 -6.59 -7.89 -10.89
C ARG A 26 -7.56 -7.16 -9.98
N ARG A 27 -7.45 -7.37 -8.67
CA ARG A 27 -8.26 -6.66 -7.68
C ARG A 27 -8.01 -5.16 -7.71
N LYS A 28 -6.74 -4.72 -7.75
CA LYS A 28 -6.40 -3.29 -7.82
C LYS A 28 -6.86 -2.63 -9.11
N GLU A 29 -6.93 -3.37 -10.21
CA GLU A 29 -7.55 -2.91 -11.46
C GLU A 29 -9.05 -2.66 -11.29
N TRP A 30 -9.77 -3.53 -10.57
CA TRP A 30 -11.18 -3.29 -10.24
C TRP A 30 -11.36 -2.10 -9.30
N GLU A 31 -10.51 -1.94 -8.28
CA GLU A 31 -10.51 -0.75 -7.42
C GLU A 31 -10.35 0.52 -8.27
N ARG A 32 -9.33 0.53 -9.16
CA ARG A 32 -9.04 1.62 -10.08
C ARG A 32 -10.23 1.94 -10.97
N SER A 33 -10.79 0.95 -11.65
CA SER A 33 -11.91 1.15 -12.59
C SER A 33 -13.14 1.72 -11.88
N LEU A 34 -13.55 1.09 -10.76
CA LEU A 34 -14.73 1.50 -9.99
C LEU A 34 -14.54 2.80 -9.20
N GLY A 35 -13.28 3.19 -8.96
CA GLY A 35 -12.84 4.39 -8.25
C GLY A 35 -12.45 5.56 -9.16
N ASN A 36 -12.81 5.52 -10.45
CA ASN A 36 -12.45 6.56 -11.44
C ASN A 36 -10.93 6.84 -11.46
N GLY A 37 -10.15 5.77 -11.57
CA GLY A 37 -8.69 5.79 -11.55
C GLY A 37 -8.07 5.59 -10.17
N LEU A 38 -8.82 5.75 -9.07
CA LEU A 38 -8.30 5.68 -7.70
C LEU A 38 -8.17 4.24 -7.19
N PHE A 39 -7.04 3.91 -6.56
CA PHE A 39 -6.86 2.65 -5.84
C PHE A 39 -5.86 2.81 -4.68
N PHE A 40 -5.89 1.87 -3.74
CA PHE A 40 -5.08 1.96 -2.52
C PHE A 40 -4.10 0.80 -2.46
N TRP A 41 -2.80 1.07 -2.31
CA TRP A 41 -1.79 0.02 -2.24
C TRP A 41 -1.22 -0.11 -0.83
N GLY A 42 -1.49 -1.23 -0.16
CA GLY A 42 -1.02 -1.50 1.21
C GLY A 42 0.51 -1.57 1.29
N ILE A 43 1.11 -0.96 2.31
CA ILE A 43 2.56 -0.99 2.56
C ILE A 43 2.87 -1.20 4.05
N GLY A 44 3.88 -2.03 4.32
CA GLY A 44 4.23 -2.46 5.68
C GLY A 44 4.96 -1.42 6.54
N GLN A 45 5.42 -0.30 5.96
CA GLN A 45 6.26 0.68 6.62
C GLN A 45 5.81 2.11 6.31
N SER A 46 6.07 3.03 7.23
CA SER A 46 5.77 4.44 7.05
C SER A 46 6.70 5.08 6.02
N LEU A 47 6.17 5.96 5.16
CA LEU A 47 6.98 6.83 4.32
C LEU A 47 7.34 8.16 5.01
N GLY A 48 6.78 8.43 6.19
CA GLY A 48 6.89 9.71 6.88
C GLY A 48 6.44 10.88 5.99
N GLY A 49 7.01 12.07 6.22
CA GLY A 49 6.75 13.24 5.38
C GLY A 49 7.47 13.23 4.02
N ASN A 50 8.13 12.14 3.63
CA ASN A 50 8.97 12.11 2.42
C ASN A 50 8.14 12.22 1.14
N ALA A 51 6.93 11.68 1.13
CA ALA A 51 6.02 11.78 -0.01
C ALA A 51 5.59 13.24 -0.23
N ASP A 52 5.18 13.92 0.84
CA ASP A 52 4.77 15.32 0.79
C ASP A 52 5.95 16.23 0.42
N LEU A 53 7.13 15.98 0.97
CA LEU A 53 8.35 16.71 0.61
C LEU A 53 8.72 16.55 -0.87
N ALA A 54 8.59 15.34 -1.42
CA ALA A 54 8.88 15.10 -2.84
C ALA A 54 7.86 15.78 -3.77
N MET A 55 6.61 15.94 -3.34
CA MET A 55 5.58 16.66 -4.10
C MET A 55 5.72 18.18 -4.09
N ARG A 56 6.42 18.77 -3.11
CA ARG A 56 6.67 20.22 -3.08
C ARG A 56 7.43 20.73 -4.31
N GLY A 57 8.05 19.84 -5.09
CA GLY A 57 8.66 20.16 -6.38
C GLY A 57 7.67 20.52 -7.50
N GLY A 58 6.35 20.44 -7.27
CA GLY A 58 5.32 20.88 -8.20
C GLY A 58 4.93 19.88 -9.29
N GLU A 59 5.65 18.77 -9.43
CA GLU A 59 5.31 17.66 -10.33
C GLU A 59 4.52 16.57 -9.59
N ALA A 60 3.58 15.92 -10.29
CA ALA A 60 2.89 14.74 -9.77
C ALA A 60 3.90 13.62 -9.50
N LEU A 61 3.91 13.11 -8.27
CA LEU A 61 4.87 12.10 -7.85
C LEU A 61 4.45 10.72 -8.40
N LYS A 62 5.17 10.22 -9.41
CA LYS A 62 4.92 8.86 -9.93
C LYS A 62 5.27 7.80 -8.89
N VAL A 63 4.48 6.72 -8.87
CA VAL A 63 4.81 5.46 -8.21
C VAL A 63 5.04 4.37 -9.26
N LEU A 64 6.16 3.64 -9.12
CA LEU A 64 6.56 2.55 -10.02
C LEU A 64 6.47 1.22 -9.28
N PHE A 65 5.75 0.27 -9.86
CA PHE A 65 5.52 -1.06 -9.28
C PHE A 65 6.35 -2.11 -10.01
N SER A 66 7.30 -2.72 -9.30
CA SER A 66 8.17 -3.77 -9.83
C SER A 66 7.95 -5.10 -9.11
N PRO A 67 7.77 -6.23 -9.81
CA PRO A 67 7.71 -7.52 -9.17
C PRO A 67 8.99 -7.82 -8.38
N MET A 68 8.85 -8.44 -7.21
CA MET A 68 9.97 -9.00 -6.48
C MET A 68 10.59 -10.15 -7.28
N ILE A 69 11.90 -10.11 -7.45
CA ILE A 69 12.67 -11.20 -8.10
C ILE A 69 12.72 -12.43 -7.19
N SER A 70 12.81 -12.22 -5.87
CA SER A 70 12.82 -13.31 -4.88
C SER A 70 11.42 -13.87 -4.67
N LYS A 71 11.34 -15.18 -4.41
CA LYS A 71 10.10 -15.83 -3.97
C LYS A 71 9.53 -15.12 -2.73
N ALA A 72 8.20 -15.01 -2.67
CA ALA A 72 7.50 -14.51 -1.50
C ALA A 72 7.83 -15.38 -0.28
N LYS A 73 7.95 -14.76 0.90
CA LYS A 73 8.19 -15.51 2.14
C LYS A 73 6.94 -16.31 2.48
N ALA A 74 7.10 -17.48 3.11
CA ALA A 74 5.98 -18.33 3.52
C ALA A 74 4.94 -17.55 4.35
N ILE A 75 5.39 -16.67 5.24
CA ILE A 75 4.50 -15.81 6.04
C ILE A 75 3.59 -14.92 5.18
N ASP A 76 4.05 -14.48 4.01
CA ASP A 76 3.29 -13.64 3.09
C ASP A 76 2.35 -14.46 2.19
N SER A 77 2.70 -15.72 1.89
CA SER A 77 1.91 -16.64 1.06
C SER A 77 0.89 -17.49 1.85
N THR A 78 1.10 -17.72 3.14
CA THR A 78 0.21 -18.50 4.01
C THR A 78 0.19 -17.88 5.41
N PRO A 79 -0.41 -16.69 5.58
CA PRO A 79 -0.49 -16.05 6.89
C PRO A 79 -1.48 -16.79 7.80
N ASP A 80 -1.13 -16.95 9.08
CA ASP A 80 -2.03 -17.51 10.09
C ASP A 80 -3.32 -16.67 10.17
N GLU A 81 -3.17 -15.35 10.18
CA GLU A 81 -4.26 -14.40 10.28
C GLU A 81 -4.08 -13.23 9.32
N THR A 82 -5.20 -12.86 8.67
CA THR A 82 -5.28 -11.72 7.76
C THR A 82 -6.26 -10.73 8.33
N VAL A 83 -5.89 -9.45 8.33
CA VAL A 83 -6.78 -8.34 8.67
C VAL A 83 -7.19 -7.59 7.42
N VAL A 84 -8.42 -7.09 7.41
CA VAL A 84 -8.88 -6.02 6.52
C VAL A 84 -8.85 -4.71 7.29
N TRP A 85 -8.37 -3.65 6.64
CA TRP A 85 -8.40 -2.29 7.16
C TRP A 85 -9.63 -1.58 6.60
N THR A 86 -10.44 -0.96 7.46
CA THR A 86 -11.72 -0.37 7.05
C THR A 86 -11.70 1.16 7.01
N ALA A 87 -10.71 1.78 7.63
CA ALA A 87 -10.57 3.22 7.76
C ALA A 87 -9.10 3.66 7.65
N TYR A 88 -8.90 4.97 7.58
CA TYR A 88 -7.59 5.61 7.66
C TYR A 88 -7.65 6.87 8.50
N VAL A 89 -6.49 7.28 9.02
CA VAL A 89 -6.34 8.52 9.77
C VAL A 89 -5.69 9.57 8.87
N ASP A 90 -6.31 10.74 8.78
CA ASP A 90 -5.79 11.87 8.00
C ASP A 90 -4.68 12.65 8.74
N THR A 91 -4.25 13.77 8.15
CA THR A 91 -3.21 14.64 8.71
C THR A 91 -3.64 15.38 9.98
N TYR A 92 -4.94 15.51 10.23
CA TYR A 92 -5.51 16.13 11.43
C TYR A 92 -5.77 15.13 12.55
N GLY A 93 -5.57 13.83 12.30
CA GLY A 93 -5.84 12.78 13.27
C GLY A 93 -7.28 12.27 13.23
N GLU A 94 -8.09 12.71 12.26
CA GLU A 94 -9.46 12.26 12.09
C GLU A 94 -9.51 10.94 11.33
N GLU A 95 -10.39 10.04 11.77
CA GLU A 95 -10.60 8.75 11.15
C GLU A 95 -11.68 8.83 10.06
N HIS A 96 -11.33 8.42 8.85
CA HIS A 96 -12.22 8.41 7.68
C HIS A 96 -12.36 6.97 7.14
N PRO A 97 -13.56 6.56 6.71
CA PRO A 97 -13.73 5.25 6.07
C PRO A 97 -12.97 5.22 4.74
N LEU A 98 -12.39 4.07 4.38
CA LEU A 98 -11.87 3.87 3.02
C LEU A 98 -13.03 3.95 1.99
N PRO A 99 -12.77 4.36 0.74
CA PRO A 99 -13.79 4.35 -0.30
C PRO A 99 -14.39 2.96 -0.53
N GLU A 100 -15.68 2.88 -0.90
CA GLU A 100 -16.43 1.61 -1.01
C GLU A 100 -15.84 0.60 -2.02
N HIS A 101 -15.07 1.07 -2.98
CA HIS A 101 -14.37 0.21 -3.95
C HIS A 101 -13.03 -0.31 -3.44
N ALA A 102 -12.47 0.24 -2.36
CA ALA A 102 -11.11 -0.03 -1.90
C ALA A 102 -11.07 -1.12 -0.82
N LEU A 103 -10.15 -2.09 -1.00
CA LEU A 103 -9.88 -3.13 -0.02
C LEU A 103 -8.37 -3.20 0.27
N VAL A 104 -7.98 -2.93 1.52
CA VAL A 104 -6.60 -3.10 1.95
C VAL A 104 -6.55 -4.21 3.00
N THR A 105 -5.76 -5.24 2.70
CA THR A 105 -5.55 -6.39 3.58
C THR A 105 -4.10 -6.48 3.96
N SER A 106 -3.81 -6.99 5.16
CA SER A 106 -2.44 -7.32 5.55
C SER A 106 -2.41 -8.50 6.49
N ARG A 107 -1.21 -9.04 6.73
CA ARG A 107 -0.99 -9.97 7.84
C ARG A 107 -1.29 -9.31 9.18
N ALA A 108 -1.84 -10.10 10.10
CA ALA A 108 -2.18 -9.62 11.44
C ALA A 108 -0.97 -9.56 12.39
N THR A 109 0.11 -10.26 12.05
CA THR A 109 1.34 -10.36 12.87
C THR A 109 2.58 -9.96 12.07
N LEU A 110 3.54 -9.35 12.78
CA LEU A 110 4.89 -9.09 12.27
C LEU A 110 5.71 -10.40 12.25
N PRO A 111 6.85 -10.45 11.54
CA PRO A 111 7.75 -11.61 11.58
C PRO A 111 8.22 -12.01 12.99
N SER A 112 8.17 -11.08 13.96
CA SER A 112 8.46 -11.32 15.37
C SER A 112 7.31 -11.96 16.16
N GLY A 113 6.17 -12.27 15.52
CA GLY A 113 4.97 -12.79 16.17
C GLY A 113 4.09 -11.73 16.84
N ARG A 114 4.61 -10.50 17.04
CA ARG A 114 3.83 -9.39 17.60
C ARG A 114 2.66 -9.01 16.69
N ARG A 115 1.53 -8.62 17.28
CA ARG A 115 0.40 -8.04 16.54
C ARG A 115 0.83 -6.79 15.80
N LYS A 116 0.36 -6.66 14.56
CA LYS A 116 0.64 -5.51 13.71
C LYS A 116 -0.28 -4.36 14.10
N GLU A 117 0.28 -3.38 14.78
CA GLU A 117 -0.46 -2.21 15.28
C GLU A 117 -0.62 -1.10 14.23
N SER A 118 0.18 -1.14 13.16
CA SER A 118 0.17 -0.11 12.13
C SER A 118 0.34 -0.71 10.74
N HIS A 119 -0.44 -0.21 9.80
CA HIS A 119 -0.27 -0.44 8.39
C HIS A 119 -0.57 0.87 7.66
N TYR A 120 -0.15 0.95 6.41
CA TYR A 120 -0.25 2.17 5.64
C TYR A 120 -0.69 1.83 4.23
N ALA A 121 -1.18 2.82 3.50
CA ALA A 121 -1.43 2.67 2.08
C ALA A 121 -0.89 3.88 1.30
N LEU A 122 -0.44 3.60 0.08
CA LEU A 122 -0.30 4.62 -0.96
C LEU A 122 -1.68 4.90 -1.54
N VAL A 123 -1.96 6.17 -1.78
CA VAL A 123 -3.16 6.60 -2.49
C VAL A 123 -2.77 6.90 -3.93
N CYS A 124 -3.17 6.00 -4.83
CA CYS A 124 -2.70 5.97 -6.20
C CYS A 124 -3.83 6.30 -7.17
N ARG A 125 -3.49 6.99 -8.26
CA ARG A 125 -4.39 7.24 -9.39
C ARG A 125 -3.74 6.78 -10.69
N SER A 126 -4.47 6.02 -11.50
CA SER A 126 -4.06 5.70 -12.87
C SER A 126 -5.22 5.91 -13.84
N PRO A 127 -5.04 6.72 -14.91
CA PRO A 127 -6.06 6.88 -15.94
C PRO A 127 -6.14 5.66 -16.88
N ILE A 128 -5.14 4.79 -16.86
CA ILE A 128 -5.03 3.59 -17.72
C ILE A 128 -5.04 2.31 -16.90
N SER A 129 -5.30 1.18 -17.56
CA SER A 129 -5.34 -0.14 -16.93
C SER A 129 -3.97 -0.53 -16.33
N LEU A 130 -4.00 -1.12 -15.12
CA LEU A 130 -2.81 -1.64 -14.43
C LEU A 130 -2.23 -2.89 -15.11
N ALA A 131 -2.97 -3.52 -16.02
CA ALA A 131 -2.50 -4.62 -16.84
C ALA A 131 -1.57 -4.16 -18.00
N THR A 132 -1.45 -2.85 -18.21
CA THR A 132 -0.58 -2.29 -19.25
C THR A 132 0.87 -2.43 -18.82
N THR A 133 1.64 -3.27 -19.51
CA THR A 133 3.05 -3.49 -19.21
C THR A 133 3.88 -2.22 -19.46
N GLY A 134 4.61 -1.78 -18.44
CA GLY A 134 5.58 -0.70 -18.54
C GLY A 134 6.82 -1.08 -19.36
N GLN A 135 7.43 -0.09 -20.02
CA GLN A 135 8.73 -0.25 -20.70
C GLN A 135 9.92 0.16 -19.82
N LEU A 136 9.64 0.63 -18.61
CA LEU A 136 10.65 1.10 -17.66
C LEU A 136 11.28 -0.05 -16.88
N SER A 137 12.51 0.18 -16.43
CA SER A 137 13.20 -0.69 -15.48
C SER A 137 13.94 0.17 -14.46
N VAL A 138 14.02 -0.32 -13.22
CA VAL A 138 14.71 0.34 -12.12
C VAL A 138 15.95 -0.46 -11.75
N ASP A 139 17.12 0.18 -11.83
CA ASP A 139 18.35 -0.31 -11.21
C ASP A 139 18.46 0.27 -9.79
N PRO A 140 18.40 -0.56 -8.73
CA PRO A 140 18.52 -0.12 -7.34
C PRO A 140 19.83 0.62 -7.02
N ASN A 141 20.90 0.38 -7.79
CA ASN A 141 22.20 1.04 -7.59
C ASN A 141 22.22 2.48 -8.13
N SER A 142 21.34 2.77 -9.09
CA SER A 142 21.15 4.10 -9.68
C SER A 142 20.24 5.02 -8.85
N ILE A 143 19.66 4.53 -7.75
CA ILE A 143 18.72 5.27 -6.92
C ILE A 143 19.16 5.35 -5.45
N CYS A 144 18.68 6.37 -4.75
CA CYS A 144 18.92 6.56 -3.31
C CYS A 144 17.67 7.06 -2.59
N ASN A 145 17.62 6.89 -1.26
CA ASN A 145 16.55 7.41 -0.43
C ASN A 145 16.44 8.94 -0.58
N PHE A 146 15.23 9.45 -0.83
CA PHE A 146 15.00 10.88 -1.05
C PHE A 146 15.45 11.74 0.14
N ALA A 147 15.12 11.39 1.38
CA ALA A 147 15.50 12.24 2.51
C ALA A 147 17.01 12.21 2.84
N THR A 148 17.66 11.06 2.70
CA THR A 148 18.99 10.83 3.29
C THR A 148 20.12 10.72 2.27
N ASN A 149 19.80 10.62 0.98
CA ASN A 149 20.76 10.34 -0.11
C ASN A 149 21.53 9.02 0.06
N LYS A 150 21.13 8.16 1.01
CA LYS A 150 21.74 6.85 1.26
C LYS A 150 21.18 5.79 0.32
N PRO A 151 21.94 4.72 -0.01
CA PRO A 151 21.41 3.58 -0.74
C PRO A 151 20.17 2.97 -0.07
N LEU A 152 19.34 2.27 -0.83
CA LEU A 152 18.18 1.58 -0.28
C LEU A 152 18.63 0.35 0.52
N GLY A 153 18.06 0.19 1.72
CA GLY A 153 18.22 -1.03 2.49
C GLY A 153 17.55 -2.22 1.80
N ALA A 154 18.13 -3.41 1.93
CA ALA A 154 17.61 -4.62 1.27
C ALA A 154 16.14 -4.95 1.65
N SER A 155 15.74 -4.60 2.88
CA SER A 155 14.39 -4.76 3.41
C SER A 155 13.39 -3.68 2.99
N GLN A 156 13.84 -2.57 2.40
CA GLN A 156 12.95 -1.51 1.96
C GLN A 156 12.20 -1.97 0.70
N VAL A 157 10.93 -2.36 0.87
CA VAL A 157 10.05 -2.74 -0.25
C VAL A 157 9.36 -1.55 -0.89
N THR A 158 9.15 -0.45 -0.16
CA THR A 158 8.56 0.78 -0.69
C THR A 158 9.34 1.98 -0.16
N ALA A 159 9.73 2.92 -1.01
CA ALA A 159 10.45 4.13 -0.63
C ALA A 159 10.22 5.27 -1.62
N ILE A 160 10.35 6.52 -1.16
CA ILE A 160 10.52 7.67 -2.03
C ILE A 160 12.00 7.80 -2.35
N VAL A 161 12.35 7.84 -3.64
CA VAL A 161 13.73 7.77 -4.12
C VAL A 161 14.06 8.92 -5.06
N ARG A 162 15.35 9.22 -5.17
CA ARG A 162 15.90 10.03 -6.26
C ARG A 162 16.62 9.16 -7.26
N ASN A 163 16.45 9.48 -8.53
CA ASN A 163 17.23 8.92 -9.62
C ASN A 163 18.56 9.68 -9.73
N ASN A 164 19.66 9.00 -9.41
CA ASN A 164 20.99 9.54 -9.55
C ASN A 164 21.54 9.16 -10.93
N ARG A 165 21.26 10.03 -11.91
CA ARG A 165 21.64 9.84 -13.32
C ARG A 165 23.15 9.75 -13.54
N ASP A 166 23.95 10.28 -12.61
CA ASP A 166 25.41 10.30 -12.71
C ASP A 166 26.06 9.02 -12.17
N ARG A 167 25.29 8.16 -11.47
CA ARG A 167 25.77 6.84 -11.09
C ARG A 167 25.65 5.88 -12.28
N GLN A 168 26.79 5.40 -12.75
CA GLN A 168 26.83 4.35 -13.75
C GLN A 168 26.11 3.10 -13.23
N ALA A 169 25.29 2.50 -14.10
CA ALA A 169 24.67 1.21 -13.86
C ALA A 169 25.78 0.18 -13.60
N THR A 170 25.86 -0.31 -12.38
CA THR A 170 26.77 -1.40 -12.03
C THR A 170 26.11 -2.72 -12.36
N ALA A 171 26.91 -3.75 -12.67
CA ALA A 171 26.39 -5.11 -12.89
C ALA A 171 25.57 -5.55 -11.66
N GLY A 172 24.25 -5.60 -11.82
CA GLY A 172 23.31 -5.69 -10.71
C GLY A 172 21.91 -6.10 -11.17
N LYS A 173 21.02 -6.37 -10.19
CA LYS A 173 19.64 -6.78 -10.46
C LYS A 173 18.83 -5.58 -10.95
N VAL A 174 18.39 -5.63 -12.20
CA VAL A 174 17.45 -4.68 -12.79
C VAL A 174 16.03 -5.19 -12.57
N TYR A 175 15.14 -4.29 -12.13
CA TYR A 175 13.74 -4.61 -11.86
C TYR A 175 12.84 -4.04 -12.96
N PRO A 176 12.17 -4.86 -13.78
CA PRO A 176 11.18 -4.35 -14.71
C PRO A 176 10.03 -3.68 -13.95
N VAL A 177 9.51 -2.59 -14.49
CA VAL A 177 8.30 -1.93 -13.98
C VAL A 177 7.10 -2.58 -14.67
N SER A 178 6.22 -3.22 -13.89
CA SER A 178 4.99 -3.80 -14.44
C SER A 178 3.99 -2.72 -14.82
N PHE A 179 3.75 -1.76 -13.93
CA PHE A 179 2.88 -0.61 -14.18
C PHE A 179 3.31 0.59 -13.34
N SER A 180 2.79 1.77 -13.69
CA SER A 180 3.00 3.01 -12.95
C SER A 180 1.67 3.69 -12.66
N ALA A 181 1.64 4.48 -11.60
CA ALA A 181 0.51 5.36 -11.26
C ALA A 181 1.05 6.70 -10.71
N GLU A 182 0.16 7.63 -10.45
CA GLU A 182 0.46 8.88 -9.74
C GLU A 182 0.04 8.77 -8.29
N LEU A 183 0.84 9.31 -7.38
CA LEU A 183 0.42 9.51 -5.99
C LEU A 183 -0.44 10.77 -5.92
N VAL A 184 -1.63 10.65 -5.32
CA VAL A 184 -2.57 11.76 -5.16
C VAL A 184 -2.81 12.04 -3.69
N GLN A 185 -3.02 13.31 -3.36
CA GLN A 185 -3.19 13.74 -1.97
C GLN A 185 -4.48 13.15 -1.34
N PRO A 186 -4.41 12.65 -0.09
CA PRO A 186 -3.20 12.43 0.70
C PRO A 186 -2.39 11.24 0.15
N CYS A 187 -1.13 11.43 -0.24
CA CYS A 187 -0.35 10.41 -0.98
C CYS A 187 -0.07 9.12 -0.20
N PHE A 188 -0.07 9.26 1.12
CA PHE A 188 0.28 8.24 2.07
C PHE A 188 -0.66 8.41 3.27
N ILE A 189 -1.32 7.32 3.65
CA ILE A 189 -2.26 7.31 4.76
C ILE A 189 -1.91 6.21 5.76
N ARG A 190 -2.17 6.48 7.04
CA ARG A 190 -2.11 5.47 8.10
C ARG A 190 -3.45 4.77 8.19
N LEU A 191 -3.45 3.47 7.97
CA LEU A 191 -4.66 2.67 8.07
C LEU A 191 -5.03 2.44 9.53
N SER A 192 -6.33 2.37 9.78
CA SER A 192 -6.91 2.16 11.11
C SER A 192 -8.10 1.20 11.05
N SER A 193 -8.67 0.91 12.22
CA SER A 193 -9.78 -0.02 12.38
C SER A 193 -9.53 -1.40 11.73
N PRO A 194 -8.44 -2.11 12.09
CA PRO A 194 -8.17 -3.44 11.56
C PRO A 194 -9.21 -4.44 12.08
N ARG A 195 -9.67 -5.32 11.19
CA ARG A 195 -10.61 -6.40 11.52
C ARG A 195 -10.07 -7.72 10.98
N LEU A 196 -10.06 -8.77 11.80
CA LEU A 196 -9.70 -10.11 11.34
C LEU A 196 -10.72 -10.62 10.32
N LEU A 197 -10.22 -11.16 9.21
CA LEU A 197 -11.02 -11.88 8.23
C LEU A 197 -11.28 -13.31 8.72
N SER A 198 -12.55 -13.68 8.78
CA SER A 198 -12.95 -15.08 8.99
C SER A 198 -12.59 -15.94 7.77
N SER A 199 -12.53 -17.27 7.97
CA SER A 199 -12.28 -18.21 6.87
C SER A 199 -13.32 -18.10 5.76
N ALA A 200 -14.59 -17.83 6.10
CA ALA A 200 -15.66 -17.62 5.14
C ALA A 200 -15.44 -16.36 4.29
N GLU A 201 -15.02 -15.25 4.90
CA GLU A 201 -14.69 -14.00 4.18
C GLU A 201 -13.45 -14.15 3.32
N LYS A 202 -12.41 -14.84 3.80
CA LYS A 202 -11.23 -15.18 2.99
C LYS A 202 -11.62 -16.00 1.75
N ALA A 203 -12.48 -16.99 1.92
CA ALA A 203 -12.98 -17.81 0.81
C ALA A 203 -13.87 -17.01 -0.16
N MET A 204 -14.71 -16.11 0.35
CA MET A 204 -15.51 -15.19 -0.47
C MET A 204 -14.61 -14.30 -1.32
N LEU A 205 -13.57 -13.70 -0.72
CA LEU A 205 -12.60 -12.86 -1.42
C LEU A 205 -11.86 -13.64 -2.51
N ALA A 206 -11.34 -14.83 -2.19
CA ALA A 206 -10.64 -15.67 -3.16
C ALA A 206 -11.53 -16.00 -4.37
N ARG A 207 -12.76 -16.47 -4.13
CA ARG A 207 -13.73 -16.78 -5.19
C ARG A 207 -14.07 -15.57 -6.06
N ALA A 208 -14.23 -14.40 -5.44
CA ALA A 208 -14.52 -13.16 -6.14
C ALA A 208 -13.39 -12.75 -7.08
N VAL A 209 -12.13 -12.87 -6.66
CA VAL A 209 -10.99 -12.46 -7.50
C VAL A 209 -10.63 -13.51 -8.56
N GLU A 210 -10.79 -14.81 -8.25
CA GLU A 210 -10.51 -15.89 -9.20
C GLU A 210 -11.57 -15.97 -10.31
N ASN A 211 -12.84 -16.03 -9.93
CA ASN A 211 -13.95 -16.38 -10.82
C ASN A 211 -14.99 -15.25 -10.98
N GLY A 212 -14.87 -14.17 -10.21
CA GLY A 212 -15.81 -13.06 -10.24
C GLY A 212 -15.56 -12.06 -11.35
N ALA A 213 -16.42 -11.04 -11.37
CA ALA A 213 -16.39 -9.95 -12.32
C ALA A 213 -16.31 -8.61 -11.59
N GLU A 214 -15.75 -7.60 -12.25
CA GLU A 214 -15.60 -6.25 -11.70
C GLU A 214 -16.92 -5.70 -11.11
N ARG A 215 -18.04 -5.93 -11.80
CA ARG A 215 -19.37 -5.44 -11.39
C ARG A 215 -19.80 -5.89 -9.99
N THR A 216 -19.31 -7.04 -9.50
CA THR A 216 -19.66 -7.56 -8.17
C THR A 216 -18.67 -7.10 -7.09
N TRP A 217 -17.60 -6.38 -7.46
CA TRP A 217 -16.51 -6.06 -6.54
C TRP A 217 -16.95 -5.15 -5.39
N ARG A 218 -17.76 -4.11 -5.66
CA ARG A 218 -18.27 -3.23 -4.58
C ARG A 218 -19.08 -4.01 -3.55
N ASP A 219 -19.94 -4.93 -3.99
CA ASP A 219 -20.76 -5.75 -3.07
C ASP A 219 -19.91 -6.63 -2.17
N VAL A 220 -18.85 -7.22 -2.74
CA VAL A 220 -17.87 -8.02 -1.98
C VAL A 220 -17.12 -7.15 -0.97
N VAL A 221 -16.61 -5.99 -1.39
CA VAL A 221 -15.89 -5.06 -0.50
C VAL A 221 -16.79 -4.57 0.62
N THR A 222 -18.02 -4.16 0.31
CA THR A 222 -19.01 -3.71 1.31
C THR A 222 -19.35 -4.84 2.29
N SER A 223 -19.55 -6.06 1.79
CA SER A 223 -19.83 -7.23 2.63
C SER A 223 -18.66 -7.56 3.57
N ILE A 224 -17.43 -7.55 3.05
CA ILE A 224 -16.22 -7.78 3.84
C ILE A 224 -15.97 -6.62 4.81
N ARG A 225 -16.19 -5.37 4.42
CA ARG A 225 -15.92 -4.23 5.30
C ARG A 225 -17.01 -4.00 6.33
N ARG A 226 -18.16 -4.69 6.21
CA ARG A 226 -19.26 -4.57 7.16
C ARG A 226 -18.76 -4.89 8.56
N ILE A 227 -18.81 -3.88 9.42
CA ILE A 227 -18.50 -4.03 10.83
C ILE A 227 -19.59 -4.94 11.41
N ALA A 228 -19.20 -6.08 12.01
CA ALA A 228 -20.08 -6.72 12.97
C ALA A 228 -20.27 -5.72 14.10
N THR A 229 -21.39 -5.01 14.10
CA THR A 229 -21.73 -3.99 15.10
C THR A 229 -21.68 -4.60 16.49
N LYS A 230 -20.57 -4.36 17.21
CA LYS A 230 -20.58 -4.37 18.67
C LYS A 230 -20.72 -2.92 19.13
N PRO A 231 -21.72 -2.58 19.96
CA PRO A 231 -21.84 -1.25 20.51
C PRO A 231 -20.60 -0.97 21.37
N ARG A 232 -19.80 0.03 20.99
CA ARG A 232 -18.65 0.44 21.79
C ARG A 232 -19.16 1.40 22.85
N ALA A 233 -19.22 0.93 24.10
CA ALA A 233 -19.39 1.79 25.25
C ALA A 233 -18.28 2.87 25.22
N ARG A 234 -18.69 4.14 25.23
CA ARG A 234 -17.77 5.27 25.42
C ARG A 234 -17.35 5.26 26.88
N THR A 235 -16.15 4.78 27.17
CA THR A 235 -15.49 5.13 28.43
C THR A 235 -14.91 6.54 28.26
N PRO A 236 -15.35 7.55 29.03
CA PRO A 236 -14.71 8.84 29.00
C PRO A 236 -13.26 8.68 29.50
N LYS A 237 -12.29 9.12 28.68
CA LYS A 237 -10.93 9.31 29.16
C LYS A 237 -10.94 10.58 30.00
N ASN A 238 -10.97 10.42 31.32
CA ASN A 238 -10.46 11.46 32.22
C ASN A 238 -8.99 11.66 31.85
N PHE A 239 -8.69 12.84 31.30
CA PHE A 239 -7.33 13.36 31.31
C PHE A 239 -7.15 14.04 32.66
N ASP A 240 -6.66 13.28 33.64
CA ASP A 240 -5.90 13.87 34.74
C ASP A 240 -4.56 14.33 34.17
N LEU A 241 -4.31 15.64 34.21
CA LEU A 241 -2.97 16.21 34.13
C LEU A 241 -2.88 17.41 35.10
N PHE A 242 -2.35 17.10 36.30
CA PHE A 242 -1.44 17.89 37.14
C PHE A 242 -1.93 19.16 37.88
N GLU A 243 -2.10 19.01 39.21
CA GLU A 243 -1.40 19.85 40.21
C GLU A 243 0.10 19.95 39.83
N THR A 244 0.85 21.05 39.97
CA THR A 244 0.94 22.01 41.10
C THR A 244 1.81 23.22 40.69
N LEU A 245 1.70 24.34 41.44
CA LEU A 245 2.70 25.41 41.72
C LEU A 245 2.96 26.53 40.69
N CYS A 246 2.34 27.70 40.89
CA CYS A 246 2.92 28.87 41.58
C CYS A 246 1.80 29.84 41.99
#